data_AF-A0A212R2J6-F1
#
_entry.id   AF-A0A212R2J6-F1
#
_cell.length_a   1.000
_cell.length_b   1.000
_cell.length_c   1.000
_cell.angle_alpha   90.00
_cell.angle_beta   90.00
_cell.angle_gamma   90.00
#
_symmetry.space_group_name_H-M   'P 1'
#
loop_
_entity.id
_entity.type
_entity.pdbx_description
1 polymer ?
#
loop_
_entity_poly.entity_id
_entity_poly.type
_entity_poly.pdbx_seq_one_letter_code
_entity_poly.pdbx_strand_id
1 'polypeptide(L)'
;MPRAPFAWSGDLTEEEIRQILREGDPEERARLIGRIVSEAPFEEIWRYVTPAEIAANWPVVRRYIWPPDLREIWEWGLRVWGYEVASDAPSGEGA
;
A
#
# COMPACT_ATOMS: atom_id res chain seq x y z
N MET A 1 -22.39 -7.29 -10.70
CA MET A 1 -21.56 -7.04 -9.51
C MET A 1 -20.57 -5.95 -9.87
N PRO A 2 -20.50 -4.83 -9.14
CA PRO A 2 -19.59 -3.75 -9.49
C PRO A 2 -18.15 -4.21 -9.29
N ARG A 3 -17.29 -3.90 -10.26
CA ARG A 3 -15.87 -4.25 -10.26
C ARG A 3 -15.10 -3.03 -9.76
N ALA A 4 -14.05 -3.26 -8.98
CA ALA A 4 -13.14 -2.20 -8.59
C ALA A 4 -12.40 -1.69 -9.85
N PRO A 5 -12.48 -0.39 -10.20
CA PRO A 5 -11.86 0.15 -11.42
C PRO A 5 -10.35 -0.05 -11.50
N PHE A 6 -9.67 -0.14 -10.36
CA PHE A 6 -8.23 -0.40 -10.30
C PHE A 6 -7.78 -1.86 -10.43
N ALA A 7 -8.71 -2.81 -10.50
CA ALA A 7 -8.38 -4.23 -10.68
C ALA A 7 -7.98 -4.51 -12.15
N TRP A 8 -6.91 -3.88 -12.62
CA TRP A 8 -6.24 -4.20 -13.88
C TRP A 8 -5.45 -5.51 -13.73
N SER A 9 -6.19 -6.62 -13.64
CA SER A 9 -5.80 -7.95 -14.16
C SER A 9 -6.95 -8.98 -14.13
N GLY A 10 -8.12 -8.65 -13.56
CA GLY A 10 -9.25 -9.58 -13.54
C GLY A 10 -9.15 -10.75 -12.57
N ASP A 11 -8.16 -10.76 -11.66
CA ASP A 11 -7.89 -11.90 -10.78
C ASP A 11 -8.66 -11.90 -9.45
N LEU A 12 -9.09 -10.74 -8.93
CA LEU A 12 -9.73 -10.64 -7.62
C LEU A 12 -10.98 -9.74 -7.64
N THR A 13 -12.03 -10.20 -6.98
CA THR A 13 -13.26 -9.47 -6.68
C THR A 13 -13.09 -8.59 -5.43
N GLU A 14 -13.98 -7.62 -5.24
CA GLU A 14 -13.98 -6.78 -4.04
C GLU A 14 -14.12 -7.60 -2.74
N GLU A 15 -14.91 -8.68 -2.78
CA GLU A 15 -15.10 -9.58 -1.64
C GLU A 15 -13.80 -10.31 -1.30
N GLU A 16 -13.09 -10.84 -2.30
CA GLU A 16 -11.80 -11.53 -2.13
C GLU A 16 -10.72 -10.58 -1.60
N ILE A 17 -10.68 -9.33 -2.10
CA ILE A 17 -9.77 -8.31 -1.58
C ILE A 17 -10.02 -8.09 -0.08
N ARG A 18 -11.29 -7.91 0.31
CA ARG A 18 -11.64 -7.71 1.74
C ARG A 18 -11.35 -8.96 2.57
N GLN A 19 -11.55 -10.15 2.02
CA GLN A 19 -11.24 -11.40 2.69
C GLN A 19 -9.74 -11.52 2.96
N ILE A 20 -8.89 -11.29 1.95
CA ILE A 20 -7.43 -11.35 2.10
C ILE A 20 -6.94 -10.29 3.10
N LEU A 21 -7.49 -9.08 3.06
CA LEU A 21 -7.11 -8.03 4.03
C LEU A 21 -7.47 -8.39 5.48
N ARG A 22 -8.53 -9.15 5.70
CA ARG A 22 -8.99 -9.55 7.04
C ARG A 22 -8.34 -10.85 7.53
N GLU A 23 -8.33 -11.86 6.68
CA GLU A 23 -8.06 -13.26 7.03
C GLU A 23 -6.78 -13.80 6.41
N GLY A 24 -6.24 -13.13 5.39
CA GLY A 24 -4.99 -13.51 4.75
C GLY A 24 -3.81 -13.43 5.71
N ASP A 25 -2.80 -14.26 5.45
CA ASP A 25 -1.57 -14.26 6.24
C ASP A 25 -0.82 -12.91 6.08
N PRO A 26 0.11 -12.60 7.00
CA PRO A 26 0.80 -11.31 6.99
C PRO A 26 1.52 -10.99 5.67
N GLU A 27 2.05 -12.00 4.97
CA GLU A 27 2.77 -11.79 3.71
C GLU A 27 1.78 -11.55 2.55
N GLU A 28 0.73 -12.36 2.45
CA GLU A 28 -0.31 -12.19 1.43
C GLU A 28 -1.02 -10.84 1.57
N ARG A 29 -1.33 -10.44 2.81
CA ARG A 29 -1.91 -9.14 3.13
C ARG A 29 -0.99 -8.00 2.72
N ALA A 30 0.27 -8.04 3.12
CA ALA A 30 1.23 -6.99 2.78
C ALA A 30 1.48 -6.89 1.27
N ARG A 31 1.50 -8.02 0.56
CA ARG A 31 1.57 -8.07 -0.90
C ARG A 31 0.36 -7.39 -1.53
N LEU A 32 -0.85 -7.68 -1.05
CA LEU A 32 -2.07 -7.04 -1.55
C LEU A 32 -2.10 -5.54 -1.26
N ILE A 33 -1.71 -5.12 -0.06
CA ILE A 33 -1.58 -3.69 0.28
C ILE A 33 -0.59 -3.01 -0.67
N GLY A 34 0.58 -3.61 -0.89
CA GLY A 34 1.59 -3.10 -1.83
C GLY A 34 1.06 -2.93 -3.26
N ARG A 35 0.24 -3.87 -3.71
CA ARG A 35 -0.44 -3.78 -5.01
C ARG A 35 -1.46 -2.64 -5.05
N ILE A 36 -2.32 -2.53 -4.05
CA ILE A 36 -3.34 -1.47 -3.95
C ILE A 36 -2.68 -0.09 -4.01
N VAL A 37 -1.64 0.16 -3.21
CA VAL A 37 -0.98 1.46 -3.15
C VAL A 37 -0.14 1.79 -4.39
N SER A 38 0.15 0.78 -5.23
CA SER A 38 0.91 0.94 -6.48
C SER A 38 0.03 1.12 -7.71
N GLU A 39 -1.09 0.41 -7.77
CA GLU A 39 -1.92 0.31 -8.98
C GLU A 39 -3.25 1.08 -8.86
N ALA A 40 -3.73 1.36 -7.65
CA ALA A 40 -5.03 2.01 -7.48
C ALA A 40 -4.99 3.53 -7.66
N PRO A 41 -6.05 4.14 -8.26
CA PRO A 41 -6.28 5.56 -8.15
C PRO A 41 -6.30 5.97 -6.68
N PHE A 42 -5.70 7.11 -6.38
CA PHE A 42 -5.49 7.57 -5.01
C PHE A 42 -6.80 7.63 -4.20
N GLU A 43 -7.92 8.00 -4.83
CA GLU A 43 -9.24 8.07 -4.21
C GLU A 43 -9.82 6.69 -3.87
N GLU A 44 -9.37 5.64 -4.56
CA GLU A 44 -9.83 4.27 -4.36
C GLU A 44 -9.03 3.52 -3.29
N ILE A 45 -7.76 3.89 -3.07
CA ILE A 45 -6.91 3.27 -2.04
C ILE A 45 -7.61 3.25 -0.68
N TRP A 46 -8.21 4.37 -0.32
CA TRP A 46 -8.87 4.58 0.98
C TRP A 46 -10.14 3.76 1.17
N ARG A 47 -10.65 3.10 0.12
CA ARG A 47 -11.78 2.16 0.23
C ARG A 47 -11.34 0.80 0.77
N TYR A 48 -10.05 0.49 0.69
CA TYR A 48 -9.51 -0.82 1.03
C TYR A 48 -8.57 -0.79 2.23
N VAL A 49 -7.74 0.25 2.31
CA VAL A 49 -6.67 0.33 3.32
C VAL A 49 -6.64 1.71 3.95
N THR A 50 -6.18 1.76 5.20
CA THR A 50 -5.92 2.98 5.95
C THR A 50 -4.42 3.29 6.02
N PRO A 51 -4.02 4.56 6.25
CA PRO A 51 -2.62 4.90 6.49
C PRO A 51 -1.96 4.06 7.60
N ALA A 52 -2.71 3.74 8.66
CA ALA A 52 -2.25 2.90 9.76
C ALA A 52 -1.93 1.47 9.31
N GLU A 53 -2.78 0.87 8.48
CA GLU A 53 -2.56 -0.48 7.94
C GLU A 53 -1.37 -0.51 6.98
N ILE A 54 -1.20 0.53 6.15
CA ILE A 54 -0.04 0.65 5.28
C ILE A 54 1.24 0.76 6.11
N ALA A 55 1.25 1.63 7.14
CA ALA A 55 2.41 1.81 8.03
C ALA A 55 2.76 0.53 8.79
N ALA A 56 1.77 -0.16 9.36
CA ALA A 56 1.97 -1.39 10.11
C ALA A 56 2.58 -2.52 9.26
N ASN A 57 2.28 -2.55 7.96
CA ASN A 57 2.79 -3.55 7.03
C ASN A 57 3.97 -3.04 6.17
N TRP A 58 4.43 -1.81 6.40
CA TRP A 58 5.42 -1.13 5.57
C TRP A 58 6.71 -1.92 5.28
N PRO A 59 7.33 -2.62 6.27
CA PRO A 59 8.56 -3.38 6.04
C PRO A 59 8.48 -4.43 4.93
N VAL A 60 7.26 -4.94 4.70
CA VAL A 60 6.96 -5.96 3.69
C VAL A 60 6.33 -5.31 2.45
N VAL A 61 5.36 -4.41 2.63
CA VAL A 61 4.67 -3.65 1.57
C VAL A 61 5.65 -2.99 0.61
N ARG A 62 6.67 -2.30 1.13
CA ARG A 62 7.66 -1.57 0.33
C ARG A 62 8.42 -2.45 -0.67
N ARG A 63 8.50 -3.77 -0.44
CA ARG A 63 9.15 -4.72 -1.36
C ARG A 63 8.36 -4.95 -2.63
N TYR A 64 7.05 -4.69 -2.60
CA TYR A 64 6.12 -4.91 -3.70
C TYR A 64 5.73 -3.62 -4.43
N ILE A 65 6.26 -2.47 -4.01
CA ILE A 65 6.04 -1.18 -4.66
C ILE A 65 7.17 -0.92 -5.65
N TRP A 66 6.79 -0.66 -6.91
CA TRP A 66 7.69 -0.25 -7.99
C TRP A 66 7.02 0.84 -8.84
N PRO A 67 7.74 1.91 -9.24
CA PRO A 67 9.18 2.18 -9.11
C PRO A 67 9.64 2.66 -7.72
N PRO A 68 10.97 2.71 -7.42
CA PRO A 68 11.50 3.17 -6.13
C PRO A 68 10.99 4.55 -5.69
N ASP A 69 10.86 5.50 -6.62
CA ASP A 69 10.35 6.86 -6.34
C ASP A 69 8.93 6.84 -5.73
N LEU A 70 8.11 5.86 -6.11
CA LEU A 70 6.78 5.69 -5.54
C LEU A 70 6.85 5.28 -4.06
N ARG A 71 7.89 4.53 -3.66
CA ARG A 71 8.13 4.20 -2.25
C ARG A 71 8.44 5.45 -1.45
N GLU A 72 9.30 6.32 -1.98
CA GLU A 72 9.67 7.57 -1.32
C GLU A 72 8.46 8.48 -1.11
N ILE A 73 7.56 8.57 -2.10
CA ILE A 73 6.30 9.31 -1.96
C ILE A 73 5.44 8.75 -0.81
N TRP A 74 5.32 7.43 -0.71
CA TRP A 74 4.57 6.79 0.37
C TRP A 74 5.24 6.95 1.73
N GLU A 75 6.57 6.83 1.83
CA GLU A 75 7.31 7.08 3.06
C GLU A 75 7.09 8.51 3.56
N TRP A 76 7.17 9.48 2.64
CA TRP A 76 6.91 10.87 2.93
C TRP A 76 5.45 11.09 3.37
N GLY A 77 4.49 10.54 2.64
CA GLY A 77 3.05 10.66 2.97
C GLY A 77 2.73 10.07 4.35
N LEU A 78 3.25 8.89 4.66
CA LEU A 78 3.07 8.24 5.96
C LEU A 78 3.64 9.09 7.10
N ARG A 79 4.80 9.72 6.92
CA ARG A 79 5.36 10.66 7.91
C ARG A 79 4.50 11.91 8.09
N VAL A 80 4.01 12.50 7.00
CA VAL A 80 3.11 13.67 7.07
C VAL A 80 1.83 13.32 7.83
N TRP A 81 1.33 12.09 7.71
CA TRP A 81 0.19 11.60 8.47
C TRP A 81 0.53 11.13 9.90
N GLY A 82 1.79 11.25 10.34
CA GLY A 82 2.22 10.96 11.70
C GLY A 82 2.68 9.51 11.96
N TYR A 83 2.95 8.74 10.91
CA TYR A 83 3.47 7.37 11.01
C TYR A 83 4.97 7.34 10.75
N GLU A 84 5.73 6.77 11.70
CA GLU A 84 7.15 6.52 11.51
C GLU A 84 7.35 5.20 10.76
N VAL A 85 7.97 5.28 9.59
CA VAL A 85 8.29 4.13 8.76
C VAL A 85 9.75 4.17 8.31
N ALA A 86 10.38 3.00 8.25
CA ALA A 86 11.75 2.85 7.78
C ALA A 86 11.90 3.40 6.35
N SER A 87 12.86 4.30 6.16
CA SER A 87 13.19 4.86 4.84
C SER A 87 14.24 4.04 4.13
N ASP A 88 14.13 3.96 2.81
CA ASP A 88 15.27 3.59 1.96
C ASP A 88 16.18 4.79 1.64
N ALA A 89 15.71 6.03 1.83
CA ALA A 89 16.51 7.21 1.63
C ALA A 89 17.53 7.38 2.78
N PRO A 90 18.82 7.64 2.48
CA PRO A 90 19.71 8.18 3.50
C PRO A 90 19.10 9.50 3.96
N SER A 91 18.97 9.69 5.28
CA SER A 91 18.53 10.97 5.86
C SER A 91 19.44 12.10 5.39
N GLY A 92 19.10 12.68 4.25
CA GLY A 92 19.73 13.85 3.66
C GLY A 92 18.98 15.07 4.15
N GLU A 93 19.29 15.48 5.36
CA GLU A 93 19.04 16.83 5.82
C GLU A 93 20.00 17.76 5.06
N GLY A 94 19.48 18.78 4.36
CA GLY A 94 20.29 19.87 3.84
C GLY A 94 19.85 20.45 2.49
N ALA A 95 18.96 21.45 2.54
CA ALA A 95 19.11 22.77 1.91
C ALA A 95 17.82 23.60 2.07
#